data_AF-J2PKI0-F1
#
_entry.id   AF-J2PKI0-F1
#
_cell.length_a   1.000
_cell.length_b   1.000
_cell.length_c   1.000
_cell.angle_alpha   90.00
_cell.angle_beta   90.00
_cell.angle_gamma   90.00
#
_symmetry.space_group_name_H-M   'P 1'
#
loop_
_entity.id
_entity.type
_entity.pdbx_description
1 polymer ?
#
loop_
_entity_poly.entity_id
_entity_poly.type
_entity_poly.pdbx_seq_one_letter_code
_entity_poly.pdbx_strand_id
1 'polypeptide(L)'
;MARGGVNKAVVQIARTAILARGEHPSIDAVRIELGNTGSKTTIHRYLKELDDGSEPTDPSAEPIDDELLALVTRLAQRLKEQAQEPIDQAREQYEQQRQALEEELNQLRQDHAQLEKKHDIQAAALAKESEALSDTRSMLQTEQTRNAGLNQALADFELRLQDKDEQIRSLEEKHLHARDALEHYRNAIKEQREQEQSRHETQVQQLQMELRQAQQSALVRQDEITQLHRDNERLLTENRGTVRELSLMQDQLKHSNQRQDQLLEQASRVDSERTLLQERLRVALLESQTLKQNVDEQSQLNQSLEKELTKAQDSLRLATTVAAAPDAAEPKKT
;
A
#
# COMPACT_ATOMS: atom_id res chain seq x y z
N MET A 1 -41.39 46.76 160.41
CA MET A 1 -40.42 45.68 160.16
C MET A 1 -39.15 45.99 160.94
N ALA A 2 -38.74 45.13 161.87
CA ALA A 2 -37.47 45.30 162.57
C ALA A 2 -36.29 45.05 161.61
N ARG A 3 -35.27 45.90 161.64
CA ARG A 3 -34.05 45.76 160.81
C ARG A 3 -32.89 45.39 161.73
N GLY A 4 -32.27 44.24 161.49
CA GLY A 4 -31.15 43.74 162.29
C GLY A 4 -29.90 44.63 162.16
N GLY A 5 -29.07 44.63 163.21
CA GLY A 5 -27.75 45.26 163.17
C GLY A 5 -26.76 44.49 162.29
N VAL A 6 -25.80 45.20 161.71
CA VAL A 6 -24.75 44.59 160.87
C VAL A 6 -23.63 44.03 161.75
N ASN A 7 -23.26 42.76 161.54
CA ASN A 7 -22.20 42.06 162.27
C ASN A 7 -20.85 42.10 161.52
N LYS A 8 -19.74 42.04 162.27
CA LYS A 8 -18.35 42.08 161.76
C LYS A 8 -18.07 41.10 160.62
N ALA A 9 -18.55 39.86 160.72
CA ALA A 9 -18.36 38.84 159.68
C ALA A 9 -18.96 39.24 158.32
N VAL A 10 -20.10 39.95 158.30
CA VAL A 10 -20.73 40.40 157.05
C VAL A 10 -19.91 41.54 156.41
N VAL A 11 -19.37 42.44 157.24
CA VAL A 11 -18.42 43.49 156.82
C VAL A 11 -17.14 42.87 156.24
N GLN A 12 -16.64 41.78 156.83
CA GLN A 12 -15.47 41.06 156.33
C GLN A 12 -15.71 40.39 154.98
N ILE A 13 -16.87 39.76 154.77
CA ILE A 13 -17.27 39.17 153.48
C ILE A 13 -17.42 40.24 152.40
N ALA A 14 -17.99 41.40 152.73
CA ALA A 14 -18.05 42.54 151.80
C ALA A 14 -16.63 43.08 151.47
N ARG A 15 -15.73 43.21 152.46
CA ARG A 15 -14.33 43.62 152.25
C ARG A 15 -13.59 42.66 151.31
N THR A 16 -13.71 41.34 151.49
CA THR A 16 -13.05 40.36 150.61
C THR A 16 -13.67 40.30 149.22
N ALA A 17 -15.00 40.43 149.09
CA ALA A 17 -15.66 40.48 147.78
C ALA A 17 -15.32 41.74 146.96
N ILE A 18 -14.94 42.85 147.60
CA ILE A 18 -14.46 44.07 146.94
C ILE A 18 -12.98 43.91 146.55
N LEU A 19 -12.13 43.43 147.47
CA LEU A 19 -10.71 43.15 147.18
C LEU A 19 -10.52 42.11 146.06
N ALA A 20 -11.36 41.08 145.99
CA ALA A 20 -11.34 40.08 144.92
C ALA A 20 -11.70 40.64 143.52
N ARG A 21 -12.25 41.86 143.45
CA ARG A 21 -12.48 42.61 142.20
C ARG A 21 -11.38 43.66 141.92
N GLY A 22 -10.37 43.78 142.78
CA GLY A 22 -9.28 44.74 142.64
C GLY A 22 -9.61 46.17 143.08
N GLU A 23 -10.76 46.39 143.72
CA GLU A 23 -11.18 47.71 144.21
C GLU A 23 -10.77 47.95 145.68
N HIS A 24 -10.56 49.21 146.07
CA HIS A 24 -10.23 49.58 147.44
C HIS A 24 -11.49 49.60 148.35
N PRO A 25 -11.54 48.84 149.47
CA PRO A 25 -12.72 48.70 150.32
C PRO A 25 -12.96 49.91 151.22
N SER A 26 -13.45 51.00 150.64
CA SER A 26 -13.91 52.19 151.39
C SER A 26 -15.21 51.92 152.17
N ILE A 27 -15.48 52.76 153.19
CA ILE A 27 -16.69 52.66 154.04
C ILE A 27 -17.97 52.65 153.18
N ASP A 28 -18.02 53.47 152.13
CA ASP A 28 -19.19 53.56 151.24
C ASP A 28 -19.28 52.40 150.25
N ALA A 29 -18.16 51.92 149.68
CA ALA A 29 -18.17 50.73 148.82
C ALA A 29 -18.65 49.49 149.59
N VAL A 30 -18.12 49.28 150.80
CA VAL A 30 -18.54 48.20 151.71
C VAL A 30 -20.01 48.37 152.13
N ARG A 31 -20.49 49.60 152.33
CA ARG A 31 -21.90 49.86 152.65
C ARG A 31 -22.85 49.63 151.46
N ILE A 32 -22.41 49.89 150.24
CA ILE A 32 -23.17 49.62 149.02
C ILE A 32 -23.39 48.10 148.86
N GLU A 33 -22.33 47.29 149.02
CA GLU A 33 -22.45 45.82 148.96
C GLU A 33 -23.21 45.20 150.14
N LEU A 34 -23.29 45.91 151.27
CA LEU A 34 -24.21 45.59 152.37
C LEU A 34 -25.66 46.09 152.10
N GLY A 35 -26.01 46.40 150.84
CA GLY A 35 -27.36 46.83 150.45
C GLY A 35 -27.77 48.18 151.04
N ASN A 36 -26.82 49.09 151.26
CA ASN A 36 -26.96 50.34 152.03
C ASN A 36 -27.36 50.17 153.51
N THR A 37 -27.33 48.95 154.04
CA THR A 37 -27.62 48.67 155.46
C THR A 37 -26.42 48.98 156.35
N GLY A 38 -26.68 49.16 157.65
CA GLY A 38 -25.68 49.61 158.62
C GLY A 38 -25.41 51.13 158.59
N SER A 39 -24.93 51.65 159.71
CA SER A 39 -24.44 53.02 159.85
C SER A 39 -22.96 53.10 159.46
N LYS A 40 -22.52 54.23 158.88
CA LYS A 40 -21.11 54.46 158.52
C LYS A 40 -20.17 54.26 159.71
N THR A 41 -20.58 54.66 160.92
CA THR A 41 -19.79 54.52 162.15
C THR A 41 -19.54 53.06 162.54
N THR A 42 -20.54 52.19 162.44
CA THR A 42 -20.38 50.76 162.78
C THR A 42 -19.56 50.02 161.71
N ILE A 43 -19.76 50.35 160.43
CA ILE A 43 -18.95 49.78 159.33
C ILE A 43 -17.49 50.22 159.45
N HIS A 44 -17.23 51.51 159.68
CA HIS A 44 -15.88 52.04 159.89
C HIS A 44 -15.17 51.38 161.08
N ARG A 45 -15.87 51.18 162.21
CA ARG A 45 -15.29 50.47 163.36
C ARG A 45 -14.86 49.05 162.96
N TYR A 46 -15.75 48.28 162.33
CA TYR A 46 -15.43 46.90 161.96
C TYR A 46 -14.40 46.78 160.83
N LEU A 47 -14.28 47.76 159.93
CA LEU A 47 -13.18 47.81 158.96
C LEU A 47 -11.85 48.05 159.66
N LYS A 48 -11.75 49.04 160.55
CA LYS A 48 -10.52 49.27 161.30
C LYS A 48 -10.11 48.06 162.14
N GLU A 49 -11.06 47.42 162.84
CA GLU A 49 -10.82 46.16 163.55
C GLU A 49 -10.52 44.93 162.64
N LEU A 50 -10.39 45.11 161.31
CA LEU A 50 -9.97 44.11 160.33
C LEU A 50 -8.72 44.53 159.54
N ASP A 51 -8.37 45.82 159.53
CA ASP A 51 -7.11 46.35 159.00
C ASP A 51 -6.00 46.28 160.06
N ASP A 52 -6.31 46.59 161.34
CA ASP A 52 -5.41 46.45 162.51
C ASP A 52 -5.04 44.97 162.81
N GLY A 53 -5.50 44.01 162.01
CA GLY A 53 -5.27 42.56 162.16
C GLY A 53 -4.36 41.95 161.09
N SER A 54 -3.70 42.76 160.26
CA SER A 54 -2.82 42.28 159.19
C SER A 54 -1.54 43.14 159.06
N GLU A 55 -0.67 43.09 160.06
CA GLU A 55 0.73 43.48 159.90
C GLU A 55 1.52 42.37 159.17
N PRO A 56 2.53 42.70 158.35
CA PRO A 56 3.39 41.72 157.70
C PRO A 56 4.42 41.16 158.69
N THR A 57 4.71 39.86 158.63
CA THR A 57 5.72 39.21 159.48
C THR A 57 6.67 38.35 158.66
N ASP A 58 7.74 38.99 158.17
CA ASP A 58 9.09 38.44 158.39
C ASP A 58 9.42 38.61 159.89
N PRO A 59 10.12 37.67 160.56
CA PRO A 59 11.56 37.54 160.29
C PRO A 59 12.21 36.15 160.45
N SER A 60 13.21 35.91 159.60
CA SER A 60 14.48 35.17 159.82
C SER A 60 14.59 34.11 160.93
N ALA A 61 14.95 32.88 160.55
CA ALA A 61 15.68 31.94 161.40
C ALA A 61 16.66 31.06 160.59
N GLU A 62 17.92 31.01 161.05
CA GLU A 62 18.97 30.01 160.77
C GLU A 62 19.53 29.81 159.33
N PRO A 63 20.87 29.61 159.17
CA PRO A 63 21.54 29.50 157.88
C PRO A 63 21.40 28.13 157.19
N ILE A 64 20.50 27.27 157.68
CA ILE A 64 20.29 25.91 157.15
C ILE A 64 19.32 25.95 155.97
N ASP A 65 18.33 26.84 155.99
CA ASP A 65 17.33 26.95 154.93
C ASP A 65 17.92 27.45 153.60
N ASP A 66 18.95 28.31 153.62
CA ASP A 66 19.65 28.73 152.39
C ASP A 66 20.43 27.56 151.74
N GLU A 67 21.08 26.69 152.54
CA GLU A 67 21.73 25.49 152.00
C GLU A 67 20.72 24.47 151.48
N LEU A 68 19.57 24.32 152.15
CA LEU A 68 18.46 23.48 151.69
C LEU A 68 17.81 24.05 150.42
N LEU A 69 17.60 25.36 150.31
CA LEU A 69 17.11 26.02 149.09
C LEU A 69 18.12 25.88 147.96
N ALA A 70 19.41 26.03 148.22
CA ALA A 70 20.46 25.78 147.23
C ALA A 70 20.49 24.31 146.77
N LEU A 71 20.33 23.35 147.68
CA LEU A 71 20.25 21.92 147.34
C LEU A 71 18.96 21.58 146.58
N VAL A 72 17.80 22.09 147.00
CA VAL A 72 16.51 21.84 146.35
C VAL A 72 16.43 22.52 144.98
N THR A 73 16.94 23.75 144.82
CA THR A 73 17.01 24.40 143.50
C THR A 73 17.98 23.69 142.56
N ARG A 74 19.13 23.22 143.05
CA ARG A 74 20.10 22.44 142.27
C ARG A 74 19.58 21.04 141.92
N LEU A 75 18.80 20.42 142.79
CA LEU A 75 18.13 19.14 142.54
C LEU A 75 16.93 19.31 141.60
N ALA A 76 16.21 20.44 141.67
CA ALA A 76 15.16 20.80 140.71
C ALA A 76 15.72 21.21 139.33
N GLN A 77 16.92 21.81 139.27
CA GLN A 77 17.68 21.99 138.03
C GLN A 77 18.06 20.62 137.46
N ARG A 78 18.65 19.73 138.26
CA ARG A 78 19.02 18.38 137.83
C ARG A 78 17.83 17.53 137.38
N LEU A 79 16.67 17.64 138.05
CA LEU A 79 15.43 16.99 137.61
C LEU A 79 14.86 17.59 136.31
N LYS A 80 15.03 18.89 136.08
CA LYS A 80 14.70 19.50 134.78
C LYS A 80 15.65 18.99 133.71
N GLU A 81 16.97 19.06 133.92
CA GLU A 81 17.99 18.51 133.01
C GLU A 81 17.70 17.05 132.65
N GLN A 82 17.41 16.19 133.63
CA GLN A 82 17.05 14.78 133.42
C GLN A 82 15.67 14.55 132.75
N ALA A 83 14.78 15.55 132.75
CA ALA A 83 13.51 15.52 132.01
C ALA A 83 13.64 16.15 130.61
N GLN A 84 14.57 17.09 130.44
CA GLN A 84 14.96 17.68 129.16
C GLN A 84 15.72 16.67 128.30
N GLU A 85 16.71 15.98 128.87
CA GLU A 85 17.60 15.02 128.19
C GLU A 85 16.86 14.00 127.29
N PRO A 86 15.82 13.26 127.74
CA PRO A 86 15.07 12.35 126.87
C PRO A 86 14.16 13.07 125.85
N ILE A 87 13.72 14.30 126.13
CA ILE A 87 12.94 15.12 125.18
C ILE A 87 13.85 15.60 124.05
N ASP A 88 15.07 16.02 124.38
CA ASP A 88 16.05 16.52 123.42
C ASP A 88 16.65 15.37 122.60
N GLN A 89 16.91 14.20 123.19
CA GLN A 89 17.23 12.97 122.44
C GLN A 89 16.09 12.56 121.48
N ALA A 90 14.83 12.66 121.90
CA ALA A 90 13.68 12.37 121.04
C ALA A 90 13.52 13.40 119.90
N ARG A 91 13.87 14.67 120.14
CA ARG A 91 13.93 15.72 119.11
C ARG A 91 15.04 15.45 118.10
N GLU A 92 16.25 15.13 118.55
CA GLU A 92 17.37 14.77 117.66
C GLU A 92 17.02 13.56 116.78
N GLN A 93 16.44 12.50 117.36
CA GLN A 93 15.99 11.34 116.60
C GLN A 93 14.88 11.68 115.60
N TYR A 94 13.92 12.51 115.98
CA TYR A 94 12.87 12.97 115.08
C TYR A 94 13.42 13.86 113.96
N GLU A 95 14.35 14.76 114.25
CA GLU A 95 14.99 15.61 113.24
C GLU A 95 15.85 14.82 112.27
N GLN A 96 16.59 13.80 112.75
CA GLN A 96 17.32 12.85 111.89
C GLN A 96 16.36 12.07 110.97
N GLN A 97 15.23 11.55 111.50
CA GLN A 97 14.21 10.88 110.70
C GLN A 97 13.55 11.83 109.68
N ARG A 98 13.30 13.09 110.07
CA ARG A 98 12.73 14.11 109.19
C ARG A 98 13.69 14.49 108.06
N GLN A 99 14.99 14.61 108.38
CA GLN A 99 16.05 14.88 107.40
C GLN A 99 16.18 13.71 106.42
N ALA A 100 16.24 12.46 106.90
CA ALA A 100 16.28 11.27 106.04
C ALA A 100 15.07 11.19 105.09
N LEU A 101 13.86 11.43 105.59
CA LEU A 101 12.63 11.47 104.76
C LEU A 101 12.61 12.66 103.79
N GLU A 102 13.15 13.81 104.17
CA GLU A 102 13.32 14.96 103.26
C GLU A 102 14.35 14.66 102.15
N GLU A 103 15.44 13.96 102.47
CA GLU A 103 16.44 13.49 101.50
C GLU A 103 15.84 12.45 100.54
N GLU A 104 15.16 11.41 101.04
CA GLU A 104 14.47 10.40 100.21
C GLU A 104 13.42 11.04 99.30
N LEU A 105 12.58 11.94 99.82
CA LEU A 105 11.60 12.67 99.00
C LEU A 105 12.27 13.54 97.93
N ASN A 106 13.41 14.15 98.23
CA ASN A 106 14.14 14.96 97.25
C ASN A 106 14.86 14.11 96.20
N GLN A 107 15.36 12.92 96.55
CA GLN A 107 15.90 11.94 95.60
C GLN A 107 14.78 11.42 94.67
N LEU A 108 13.65 10.96 95.22
CA LEU A 108 12.50 10.49 94.44
C LEU A 108 11.94 11.57 93.50
N ARG A 109 11.92 12.84 93.92
CA ARG A 109 11.54 13.98 93.05
C ARG A 109 12.55 14.21 91.92
N GLN A 110 13.85 14.08 92.19
CA GLN A 110 14.88 14.20 91.15
C GLN A 110 14.79 13.05 90.14
N ASP A 111 14.57 11.82 90.59
CA ASP A 111 14.41 10.66 89.72
C ASP A 111 13.13 10.73 88.89
N HIS A 112 12.00 11.16 89.48
CA HIS A 112 10.76 11.42 88.73
C HIS A 112 10.98 12.46 87.63
N ALA A 113 11.59 13.61 87.97
CA ALA A 113 11.89 14.68 87.01
C ALA A 113 12.96 14.28 85.97
N GLN A 114 13.78 13.25 86.23
CA GLN A 114 14.62 12.62 85.21
C GLN A 114 13.83 11.65 84.33
N LEU A 115 12.89 10.89 84.89
CA LEU A 115 12.06 9.92 84.17
C LEU A 115 11.12 10.63 83.19
N GLU A 116 10.47 11.71 83.63
CA GLU A 116 9.64 12.59 82.79
C GLU A 116 10.45 13.12 81.59
N LYS A 117 11.63 13.71 81.83
CA LYS A 117 12.51 14.19 80.74
C LYS A 117 12.93 13.07 79.78
N LYS A 118 13.21 11.86 80.28
CA LYS A 118 13.54 10.70 79.44
C LYS A 118 12.32 10.26 78.60
N HIS A 119 11.13 10.27 79.19
CA HIS A 119 9.87 9.95 78.52
C HIS A 119 9.52 10.99 77.44
N ASP A 120 9.65 12.29 77.73
CA ASP A 120 9.39 13.37 76.77
C ASP A 120 10.34 13.31 75.56
N ILE A 121 11.63 13.03 75.80
CA ILE A 121 12.62 12.82 74.73
C ILE A 121 12.26 11.59 73.89
N GLN A 122 11.82 10.50 74.51
CA GLN A 122 11.40 9.28 73.81
C GLN A 122 10.09 9.49 73.02
N ALA A 123 9.12 10.23 73.56
CA ALA A 123 7.88 10.58 72.89
C ALA A 123 8.14 11.48 71.66
N ALA A 124 9.02 12.47 71.79
CA ALA A 124 9.44 13.32 70.67
C ALA A 124 10.19 12.53 69.58
N ALA A 125 11.06 11.59 69.97
CA ALA A 125 11.74 10.71 69.04
C ALA A 125 10.77 9.77 68.30
N LEU A 126 9.84 9.13 69.02
CA LEU A 126 8.81 8.26 68.45
C LEU A 126 7.86 9.02 67.51
N ALA A 127 7.48 10.26 67.86
CA ALA A 127 6.68 11.11 66.99
C ALA A 127 7.42 11.37 65.65
N LYS A 128 8.69 11.77 65.72
CA LYS A 128 9.52 12.04 64.52
C LYS A 128 9.76 10.80 63.65
N GLU A 129 9.99 9.63 64.25
CA GLU A 129 10.09 8.37 63.51
C GLU A 129 8.74 8.00 62.87
N SER A 130 7.61 8.27 63.55
CA SER A 130 6.27 8.01 62.97
C SER A 130 5.95 8.93 61.78
N GLU A 131 6.42 10.18 61.81
CA GLU A 131 6.34 11.14 60.71
C GLU A 131 7.20 10.68 59.53
N ALA A 132 8.47 10.34 59.75
CA ALA A 132 9.36 9.81 58.72
C ALA A 132 8.85 8.49 58.11
N LEU A 133 8.23 7.61 58.90
CA LEU A 133 7.57 6.39 58.43
C LEU A 133 6.28 6.67 57.64
N SER A 134 5.58 7.78 57.91
CA SER A 134 4.44 8.23 57.10
C SER A 134 4.91 8.76 55.75
N ASP A 135 5.91 9.64 55.76
CA ASP A 135 6.48 10.25 54.56
C ASP A 135 7.06 9.19 53.62
N THR A 136 7.91 8.29 54.13
CA THR A 136 8.52 7.22 53.32
C THR A 136 7.48 6.24 52.75
N ARG A 137 6.37 5.98 53.46
CA ARG A 137 5.22 5.22 52.92
C ARG A 137 4.52 5.97 51.79
N SER A 138 4.31 7.28 51.93
CA SER A 138 3.71 8.10 50.88
C SER A 138 4.59 8.15 49.61
N MET A 139 5.91 8.33 49.79
CA MET A 139 6.89 8.31 48.70
C MET A 139 6.91 6.96 47.99
N LEU A 140 6.95 5.86 48.76
CA LEU A 140 6.86 4.49 48.22
C LEU A 140 5.57 4.28 47.43
N GLN A 141 4.42 4.76 47.92
CA GLN A 141 3.15 4.68 47.20
C GLN A 141 3.18 5.48 45.89
N THR A 142 3.77 6.69 45.87
CA THR A 142 3.90 7.49 44.64
C THR A 142 4.85 6.86 43.62
N GLU A 143 5.96 6.25 44.05
CA GLU A 143 6.86 5.56 43.13
C GLU A 143 6.29 4.20 42.67
N GLN A 144 5.46 3.53 43.47
CA GLN A 144 4.70 2.34 43.04
C GLN A 144 3.67 2.69 41.96
N THR A 145 2.88 3.75 42.11
CA THR A 145 1.91 4.17 41.08
C THR A 145 2.61 4.66 39.82
N ARG A 146 3.73 5.39 39.97
CA ARG A 146 4.61 5.78 38.85
C ARG A 146 5.19 4.57 38.12
N ASN A 147 5.69 3.56 38.84
CA ASN A 147 6.25 2.35 38.24
C ASN A 147 5.16 1.55 37.49
N ALA A 148 3.97 1.40 38.07
CA ALA A 148 2.82 0.81 37.39
C ALA A 148 2.46 1.54 36.09
N GLY A 149 2.41 2.88 36.11
CA GLY A 149 2.17 3.70 34.92
C GLY A 149 3.26 3.58 33.85
N LEU A 150 4.53 3.46 34.26
CA LEU A 150 5.65 3.20 33.32
C LEU A 150 5.55 1.80 32.70
N ASN A 151 5.22 0.77 33.48
CA ASN A 151 5.06 -0.60 32.98
C ASN A 151 3.86 -0.70 32.02
N GLN A 152 2.76 0.00 32.30
CA GLN A 152 1.64 0.11 31.36
C GLN A 152 2.05 0.82 30.07
N ALA A 153 2.78 1.95 30.16
CA ALA A 153 3.25 2.66 28.98
C ALA A 153 4.21 1.80 28.13
N LEU A 154 5.07 0.99 28.76
CA LEU A 154 5.93 0.02 28.07
C LEU A 154 5.09 -1.02 27.31
N ALA A 155 4.09 -1.64 27.95
CA ALA A 155 3.19 -2.59 27.29
C ALA A 155 2.40 -1.95 26.13
N ASP A 156 1.92 -0.70 26.29
CA ASP A 156 1.28 0.07 25.22
C ASP A 156 2.23 0.35 24.04
N PHE A 157 3.54 0.55 24.30
CA PHE A 157 4.55 0.71 23.26
C PHE A 157 4.94 -0.63 22.60
N GLU A 158 5.04 -1.72 23.36
CA GLU A 158 5.29 -3.07 22.83
C GLU A 158 4.17 -3.52 21.89
N LEU A 159 2.91 -3.30 22.26
CA LEU A 159 1.76 -3.56 21.39
C LEU A 159 1.82 -2.73 20.10
N ARG A 160 2.13 -1.43 20.20
CA ARG A 160 2.28 -0.55 19.03
C ARG A 160 3.48 -0.92 18.15
N LEU A 161 4.52 -1.52 18.70
CA LEU A 161 5.65 -2.04 17.93
C LEU A 161 5.23 -3.32 17.17
N GLN A 162 4.50 -4.23 17.82
CA GLN A 162 3.94 -5.42 17.17
C GLN A 162 2.98 -5.05 16.03
N ASP A 163 2.05 -4.12 16.25
CA ASP A 163 1.17 -3.55 15.21
C ASP A 163 1.96 -3.03 14.00
N LYS A 164 3.14 -2.42 14.25
CA LYS A 164 3.99 -1.85 13.20
C LYS A 164 4.82 -2.89 12.47
N ASP A 165 5.34 -3.90 13.17
CA ASP A 165 6.03 -5.04 12.56
C ASP A 165 5.07 -5.84 11.66
N GLU A 166 3.82 -6.05 12.07
CA GLU A 166 2.80 -6.69 11.23
C GLU A 166 2.44 -5.82 10.00
N GLN A 167 2.32 -4.50 10.18
CA GLN A 167 2.11 -3.57 9.05
C GLN A 167 3.29 -3.56 8.08
N ILE A 168 4.54 -3.65 8.56
CA ILE A 168 5.75 -3.76 7.75
C ILE A 168 5.75 -5.07 6.98
N ARG A 169 5.59 -6.22 7.64
CA ARG A 169 5.52 -7.54 6.98
C ARG A 169 4.44 -7.57 5.90
N SER A 170 3.25 -7.05 6.21
CA SER A 170 2.16 -7.01 5.24
C SER A 170 2.40 -6.03 4.08
N LEU A 171 3.32 -5.06 4.20
CA LEU A 171 3.78 -4.24 3.07
C LEU A 171 4.88 -4.97 2.28
N GLU A 172 5.81 -5.64 2.96
CA GLU A 172 6.86 -6.46 2.32
C GLU A 172 6.27 -7.60 1.48
N GLU A 173 5.26 -8.32 1.98
CA GLU A 173 4.49 -9.32 1.23
C GLU A 173 3.85 -8.72 -0.03
N LYS A 174 3.21 -7.54 0.09
CA LYS A 174 2.61 -6.84 -1.06
C LYS A 174 3.67 -6.37 -2.06
N HIS A 175 4.85 -5.96 -1.60
CA HIS A 175 5.97 -5.59 -2.46
C HIS A 175 6.59 -6.81 -3.17
N LEU A 176 6.68 -7.96 -2.50
CA LEU A 176 7.08 -9.23 -3.11
C LEU A 176 6.08 -9.65 -4.18
N HIS A 177 4.79 -9.73 -3.87
CA HIS A 177 3.76 -10.09 -4.85
C HIS A 177 3.69 -9.12 -6.05
N ALA A 178 3.87 -7.81 -5.82
CA ALA A 178 3.96 -6.83 -6.90
C ALA A 178 5.22 -7.03 -7.78
N ARG A 179 6.34 -7.43 -7.18
CA ARG A 179 7.57 -7.77 -7.89
C ARG A 179 7.40 -9.07 -8.69
N ASP A 180 6.89 -10.13 -8.08
CA ASP A 180 6.66 -11.44 -8.71
C ASP A 180 5.72 -11.27 -9.92
N ALA A 181 4.63 -10.52 -9.76
CA ALA A 181 3.72 -10.18 -10.85
C ALA A 181 4.45 -9.43 -11.99
N LEU A 182 5.32 -8.46 -11.69
CA LEU A 182 6.11 -7.77 -12.70
C LEU A 182 7.14 -8.68 -13.39
N GLU A 183 7.74 -9.64 -12.69
CA GLU A 183 8.64 -10.64 -13.28
C GLU A 183 7.85 -11.62 -14.18
N HIS A 184 6.66 -12.06 -13.77
CA HIS A 184 5.74 -12.82 -14.62
C HIS A 184 5.29 -12.04 -15.87
N TYR A 185 4.90 -10.76 -15.75
CA TYR A 185 4.54 -9.93 -16.90
C TYR A 185 5.71 -9.73 -17.87
N ARG A 186 6.94 -9.53 -17.35
CA ARG A 186 8.16 -9.43 -18.19
C ARG A 186 8.43 -10.72 -18.95
N ASN A 187 8.29 -11.88 -18.29
CA ASN A 187 8.49 -13.18 -18.92
C ASN A 187 7.41 -13.45 -19.97
N ALA A 188 6.13 -13.18 -19.68
CA ALA A 188 5.04 -13.34 -20.64
C ALA A 188 5.21 -12.45 -21.89
N ILE A 189 5.63 -11.18 -21.72
CA ILE A 189 5.93 -10.28 -22.86
C ILE A 189 7.15 -10.77 -23.65
N LYS A 190 8.16 -11.33 -22.99
CA LYS A 190 9.33 -11.93 -23.64
C LYS A 190 8.91 -13.15 -24.47
N GLU A 191 8.20 -14.10 -23.87
CA GLU A 191 7.70 -15.31 -24.53
C GLU A 191 6.77 -14.98 -25.70
N GLN A 192 5.90 -13.98 -25.57
CA GLN A 192 5.07 -13.50 -26.67
C GLN A 192 5.94 -13.04 -27.86
N ARG A 193 6.96 -12.20 -27.60
CA ARG A 193 7.86 -11.70 -28.65
C ARG A 193 8.70 -12.80 -29.28
N GLU A 194 9.18 -13.77 -28.51
CA GLU A 194 9.93 -14.92 -29.01
C GLU A 194 9.03 -15.83 -29.88
N GLN A 195 7.75 -16.00 -29.53
CA GLN A 195 6.76 -16.68 -30.37
C GLN A 195 6.42 -15.90 -31.65
N GLU A 196 6.22 -14.58 -31.56
CA GLU A 196 5.95 -13.72 -32.72
C GLU A 196 7.13 -13.72 -33.69
N GLN A 197 8.36 -13.58 -33.18
CA GLN A 197 9.59 -13.69 -33.97
C GLN A 197 9.70 -15.07 -34.63
N SER A 198 9.49 -16.17 -33.89
CA SER A 198 9.55 -17.53 -34.45
C SER A 198 8.53 -17.76 -35.58
N ARG A 199 7.32 -17.19 -35.44
CA ARG A 199 6.28 -17.22 -36.49
C ARG A 199 6.71 -16.41 -37.72
N HIS A 200 7.25 -15.21 -37.53
CA HIS A 200 7.73 -14.37 -38.64
C HIS A 200 8.94 -14.97 -39.35
N GLU A 201 9.90 -15.57 -38.63
CA GLU A 201 11.02 -16.29 -39.23
C GLU A 201 10.53 -17.49 -40.07
N THR A 202 9.53 -18.22 -39.58
CA THR A 202 8.88 -19.31 -40.33
C THR A 202 8.20 -18.79 -41.60
N GLN A 203 7.44 -17.69 -41.52
CA GLN A 203 6.79 -17.05 -42.68
C GLN A 203 7.81 -16.56 -43.71
N VAL A 204 8.93 -15.96 -43.27
CA VAL A 204 10.01 -15.51 -44.16
C VAL A 204 10.69 -16.69 -44.84
N GLN A 205 10.90 -17.81 -44.14
CA GLN A 205 11.44 -19.04 -44.74
C GLN A 205 10.50 -19.63 -45.80
N GLN A 206 9.18 -19.64 -45.53
CA GLN A 206 8.15 -20.08 -46.48
C GLN A 206 8.15 -19.19 -47.74
N LEU A 207 8.07 -17.86 -47.58
CA LEU A 207 8.12 -16.91 -48.71
C LEU A 207 9.43 -17.00 -49.50
N GLN A 208 10.57 -17.28 -48.85
CA GLN A 208 11.83 -17.54 -49.56
C GLN A 208 11.80 -18.85 -50.37
N MET A 209 11.12 -19.89 -49.89
CA MET A 209 10.95 -21.14 -50.62
C MET A 209 10.01 -20.96 -51.82
N GLU A 210 8.87 -20.30 -51.63
CA GLU A 210 7.93 -19.94 -52.70
C GLU A 210 8.59 -19.06 -53.77
N LEU A 211 9.38 -18.06 -53.37
CA LEU A 211 10.13 -17.22 -54.30
C LEU A 211 11.14 -18.02 -55.13
N ARG A 212 11.88 -18.96 -54.52
CA ARG A 212 12.80 -19.85 -55.25
C ARG A 212 12.05 -20.76 -56.22
N GLN A 213 10.91 -21.31 -55.82
CA GLN A 213 10.06 -22.14 -56.67
C GLN A 213 9.46 -21.35 -57.84
N ALA A 214 9.02 -20.12 -57.60
CA ALA A 214 8.53 -19.21 -58.65
C ALA A 214 9.64 -18.82 -59.63
N GLN A 215 10.86 -18.55 -59.14
CA GLN A 215 12.04 -18.30 -59.98
C GLN A 215 12.42 -19.51 -60.84
N GLN A 216 12.42 -20.72 -60.27
CA GLN A 216 12.64 -21.96 -61.01
C GLN A 216 11.57 -22.19 -62.10
N SER A 217 10.29 -21.98 -61.77
CA SER A 217 9.19 -22.08 -62.74
C SER A 217 9.31 -21.03 -63.85
N ALA A 218 9.73 -19.80 -63.52
CA ALA A 218 9.96 -18.73 -64.50
C ALA A 218 11.12 -19.06 -65.46
N LEU A 219 12.21 -19.66 -64.95
CA LEU A 219 13.31 -20.14 -65.79
C LEU A 219 12.86 -21.25 -66.75
N VAL A 220 12.10 -22.25 -66.26
CA VAL A 220 11.54 -23.31 -67.13
C VAL A 220 10.63 -22.72 -68.21
N ARG A 221 9.75 -21.76 -67.86
CA ARG A 221 8.93 -21.04 -68.84
C ARG A 221 9.77 -20.22 -69.83
N GLN A 222 10.89 -19.65 -69.41
CA GLN A 222 11.79 -18.93 -70.30
C GLN A 222 12.49 -19.90 -71.28
N ASP A 223 12.94 -21.06 -70.81
CA ASP A 223 13.50 -22.11 -71.66
C ASP A 223 12.49 -22.63 -72.68
N GLU A 224 11.25 -22.93 -72.27
CA GLU A 224 10.12 -23.27 -73.16
C GLU A 224 9.93 -22.19 -74.26
N ILE A 225 9.90 -20.91 -73.87
CA ILE A 225 9.75 -19.78 -74.79
C ILE A 225 10.93 -19.71 -75.78
N THR A 226 12.18 -19.92 -75.35
CA THR A 226 13.33 -19.92 -76.28
C THR A 226 13.33 -21.13 -77.24
N GLN A 227 12.81 -22.28 -76.81
CA GLN A 227 12.62 -23.44 -77.69
C GLN A 227 11.55 -23.14 -78.75
N LEU A 228 10.39 -22.64 -78.32
CA LEU A 228 9.32 -22.23 -79.23
C LEU A 228 9.75 -21.14 -80.21
N HIS A 229 10.59 -20.18 -79.81
CA HIS A 229 11.15 -19.20 -80.74
C HIS A 229 12.05 -19.86 -81.81
N ARG A 230 12.97 -20.75 -81.41
CA ARG A 230 13.84 -21.47 -82.37
C ARG A 230 13.04 -22.34 -83.35
N ASP A 231 11.97 -22.97 -82.88
CA ASP A 231 11.12 -23.80 -83.73
C ASP A 231 10.21 -22.96 -84.64
N ASN A 232 9.75 -21.78 -84.20
CA ASN A 232 9.12 -20.80 -85.09
C ASN A 232 10.12 -20.28 -86.15
N GLU A 233 11.38 -20.03 -85.80
CA GLU A 233 12.41 -19.63 -86.77
C GLU A 233 12.67 -20.73 -87.82
N ARG A 234 12.72 -22.01 -87.40
CA ARG A 234 12.81 -23.17 -88.31
C ARG A 234 11.60 -23.26 -89.24
N LEU A 235 10.39 -23.22 -88.69
CA LEU A 235 9.16 -23.25 -89.50
C LEU A 235 9.07 -22.06 -90.46
N LEU A 236 9.59 -20.89 -90.09
CA LEU A 236 9.70 -19.73 -90.98
C LEU A 236 10.75 -19.93 -92.09
N THR A 237 11.88 -20.59 -91.84
CA THR A 237 12.85 -20.91 -92.91
C THR A 237 12.34 -22.02 -93.83
N GLU A 238 11.67 -23.04 -93.30
CA GLU A 238 11.00 -24.10 -94.07
C GLU A 238 9.87 -23.53 -94.94
N ASN A 239 9.00 -22.68 -94.38
CA ASN A 239 7.94 -22.00 -95.13
C ASN A 239 8.51 -21.09 -96.24
N ARG A 240 9.60 -20.35 -95.97
CA ARG A 240 10.33 -19.61 -97.01
C ARG A 240 10.97 -20.52 -98.06
N GLY A 241 11.30 -21.76 -97.71
CA GLY A 241 11.73 -22.81 -98.65
C GLY A 241 10.58 -23.25 -99.55
N THR A 242 9.48 -23.73 -98.97
CA THR A 242 8.33 -24.23 -99.74
C THR A 242 7.66 -23.14 -100.58
N VAL A 243 7.65 -21.87 -100.16
CA VAL A 243 7.21 -20.74 -100.99
C VAL A 243 8.11 -20.52 -102.21
N ARG A 244 9.43 -20.71 -102.10
CA ARG A 244 10.34 -20.66 -103.25
C ARG A 244 10.12 -21.84 -104.18
N GLU A 245 10.00 -23.05 -103.65
CA GLU A 245 9.70 -24.27 -104.42
C GLU A 245 8.37 -24.13 -105.16
N LEU A 246 7.33 -23.62 -104.50
CA LEU A 246 6.03 -23.32 -105.11
C LEU A 246 6.15 -22.27 -106.22
N SER A 247 6.93 -21.20 -106.03
CA SER A 247 7.17 -20.21 -107.10
C SER A 247 7.90 -20.81 -108.30
N LEU A 248 8.89 -21.67 -108.06
CA LEU A 248 9.66 -22.35 -109.10
C LEU A 248 8.80 -23.38 -109.85
N MET A 249 7.94 -24.12 -109.15
CA MET A 249 6.94 -25.01 -109.75
C MET A 249 5.88 -24.24 -110.54
N GLN A 250 5.45 -23.06 -110.05
CA GLN A 250 4.54 -22.18 -110.79
C GLN A 250 5.20 -21.63 -112.06
N ASP A 251 6.48 -21.26 -112.03
CA ASP A 251 7.20 -20.76 -113.21
C ASP A 251 7.52 -21.88 -114.21
N GLN A 252 7.83 -23.10 -113.74
CA GLN A 252 7.89 -24.29 -114.59
C GLN A 252 6.53 -24.60 -115.24
N LEU A 253 5.42 -24.48 -114.50
CA LEU A 253 4.07 -24.68 -115.02
C LEU A 253 3.68 -23.57 -116.02
N LYS A 254 4.03 -22.30 -115.77
CA LYS A 254 3.88 -21.21 -116.76
C LYS A 254 4.67 -21.50 -118.04
N HIS A 255 5.92 -21.96 -117.93
CA HIS A 255 6.74 -22.29 -119.07
C HIS A 255 6.22 -23.52 -119.84
N SER A 256 5.73 -24.54 -119.13
CA SER A 256 5.06 -25.70 -119.71
C SER A 256 3.78 -25.29 -120.45
N ASN A 257 2.96 -24.43 -119.87
CA ASN A 257 1.76 -23.88 -120.50
C ASN A 257 2.13 -23.06 -121.74
N GLN A 258 3.09 -22.12 -121.65
CA GLN A 258 3.58 -21.37 -122.82
C GLN A 258 4.07 -22.28 -123.95
N ARG A 259 4.76 -23.38 -123.62
CA ARG A 259 5.19 -24.38 -124.60
C ARG A 259 4.02 -25.17 -125.17
N GLN A 260 3.00 -25.48 -124.37
CA GLN A 260 1.77 -26.12 -124.82
C GLN A 260 0.96 -25.18 -125.72
N ASP A 261 0.86 -23.90 -125.39
CA ASP A 261 0.22 -22.86 -126.21
C ASP A 261 0.95 -22.69 -127.55
N GLN A 262 2.29 -22.68 -127.55
CA GLN A 262 3.09 -22.69 -128.78
C GLN A 262 2.88 -23.96 -129.62
N LEU A 263 2.73 -25.13 -129.00
CA LEU A 263 2.45 -26.38 -129.69
C LEU A 263 1.00 -26.43 -130.22
N LEU A 264 0.04 -25.84 -129.51
CA LEU A 264 -1.34 -25.66 -129.97
C LEU A 264 -1.42 -24.66 -131.14
N GLU A 265 -0.61 -23.59 -131.10
CA GLU A 265 -0.50 -22.64 -132.22
C GLU A 265 0.17 -23.30 -133.44
N GLN A 266 1.21 -24.11 -133.23
CA GLN A 266 1.82 -24.91 -134.31
C GLN A 266 0.82 -25.92 -134.88
N ALA A 267 0.05 -26.60 -134.04
CA ALA A 267 -0.99 -27.53 -134.47
C ALA A 267 -2.10 -26.82 -135.27
N SER A 268 -2.58 -25.65 -134.81
CA SER A 268 -3.61 -24.88 -135.53
C SER A 268 -3.08 -24.28 -136.84
N ARG A 269 -1.80 -23.89 -136.91
CA ARG A 269 -1.12 -23.54 -138.17
C ARG A 269 -1.10 -24.74 -139.12
N VAL A 270 -0.64 -25.91 -138.69
CA VAL A 270 -0.61 -27.13 -139.52
C VAL A 270 -2.01 -27.58 -139.95
N ASP A 271 -3.02 -27.50 -139.09
CA ASP A 271 -4.41 -27.78 -139.49
C ASP A 271 -4.95 -26.72 -140.47
N SER A 272 -4.56 -25.46 -140.37
CA SER A 272 -4.93 -24.41 -141.35
C SER A 272 -4.23 -24.58 -142.71
N GLU A 273 -2.96 -25.01 -142.71
CA GLU A 273 -2.23 -25.41 -143.92
C GLU A 273 -2.89 -26.64 -144.55
N ARG A 274 -3.31 -27.62 -143.73
CA ARG A 274 -4.04 -28.81 -144.15
C ARG A 274 -5.41 -28.47 -144.73
N THR A 275 -6.21 -27.58 -144.12
CA THR A 275 -7.50 -27.16 -144.71
C THR A 275 -7.28 -26.42 -146.03
N LEU A 276 -6.28 -25.54 -146.11
CA LEU A 276 -5.94 -24.83 -147.34
C LEU A 276 -5.43 -25.78 -148.45
N LEU A 277 -4.71 -26.85 -148.08
CA LEU A 277 -4.33 -27.93 -149.00
C LEU A 277 -5.53 -28.81 -149.41
N GLN A 278 -6.49 -29.06 -148.50
CA GLN A 278 -7.74 -29.75 -148.84
C GLN A 278 -8.63 -28.92 -149.76
N GLU A 279 -8.68 -27.60 -149.59
CA GLU A 279 -9.37 -26.67 -150.49
C GLU A 279 -8.68 -26.62 -151.85
N ARG A 280 -7.34 -26.52 -151.91
CA ARG A 280 -6.59 -26.64 -153.17
C ARG A 280 -6.81 -27.98 -153.87
N LEU A 281 -6.85 -29.08 -153.11
CA LEU A 281 -7.16 -30.41 -153.66
C LEU A 281 -8.60 -30.47 -154.19
N ARG A 282 -9.57 -29.87 -153.49
CA ARG A 282 -10.96 -29.75 -153.95
C ARG A 282 -11.07 -28.93 -155.23
N VAL A 283 -10.35 -27.81 -155.33
CA VAL A 283 -10.28 -26.99 -156.56
C VAL A 283 -9.65 -27.79 -157.70
N ALA A 284 -8.49 -28.42 -157.49
CA ALA A 284 -7.85 -29.26 -158.50
C ALA A 284 -8.71 -30.48 -158.94
N LEU A 285 -9.52 -31.04 -158.04
CA LEU A 285 -10.49 -32.09 -158.38
C LEU A 285 -11.68 -31.55 -159.17
N LEU A 286 -12.16 -30.33 -158.87
CA LEU A 286 -13.18 -29.64 -159.66
C LEU A 286 -12.65 -29.26 -161.05
N GLU A 287 -11.41 -28.75 -161.14
CA GLU A 287 -10.71 -28.49 -162.40
C GLU A 287 -10.49 -29.79 -163.19
N SER A 288 -10.18 -30.90 -162.53
CA SER A 288 -10.11 -32.22 -163.18
C SER A 288 -11.50 -32.70 -163.65
N GLN A 289 -12.58 -32.37 -162.94
CA GLN A 289 -13.95 -32.68 -163.35
C GLN A 289 -14.40 -31.80 -164.53
N THR A 290 -14.13 -30.50 -164.52
CA THR A 290 -14.46 -29.62 -165.64
C THR A 290 -13.59 -29.91 -166.86
N LEU A 291 -12.32 -30.27 -166.70
CA LEU A 291 -11.48 -30.76 -167.80
C LEU A 291 -12.01 -32.08 -168.37
N LYS A 292 -12.53 -33.00 -167.54
CA LYS A 292 -13.21 -34.21 -168.03
C LYS A 292 -14.50 -33.86 -168.77
N GLN A 293 -15.35 -33.01 -168.22
CA GLN A 293 -16.57 -32.54 -168.88
C GLN A 293 -16.25 -31.85 -170.22
N ASN A 294 -15.23 -30.99 -170.27
CA ASN A 294 -14.75 -30.38 -171.51
C ASN A 294 -14.25 -31.43 -172.53
N VAL A 295 -13.58 -32.50 -172.08
CA VAL A 295 -13.15 -33.61 -172.95
C VAL A 295 -14.34 -34.45 -173.41
N ASP A 296 -15.33 -34.70 -172.56
CA ASP A 296 -16.56 -35.41 -172.90
C ASP A 296 -17.41 -34.59 -173.89
N GLU A 297 -17.55 -33.28 -173.69
CA GLU A 297 -18.18 -32.33 -174.60
C GLU A 297 -17.43 -32.21 -175.93
N GLN A 298 -16.09 -32.13 -175.91
CA GLN A 298 -15.26 -32.22 -177.12
C GLN A 298 -15.47 -33.56 -177.84
N SER A 299 -15.62 -34.68 -177.12
CA SER A 299 -15.90 -35.98 -177.75
C SER A 299 -17.29 -36.02 -178.39
N GLN A 300 -18.30 -35.38 -177.76
CA GLN A 300 -19.65 -35.28 -178.30
C GLN A 300 -19.71 -34.33 -179.51
N LEU A 301 -18.96 -33.22 -179.48
CA LEU A 301 -18.79 -32.31 -180.61
C LEU A 301 -18.08 -32.98 -181.80
N ASN A 302 -17.02 -33.75 -181.55
CA ASN A 302 -16.38 -34.54 -182.61
C ASN A 302 -17.36 -35.58 -183.17
N GLN A 303 -18.10 -36.31 -182.31
CA GLN A 303 -19.14 -37.23 -182.77
C GLN A 303 -20.30 -36.56 -183.50
N SER A 304 -20.64 -35.29 -183.24
CA SER A 304 -21.64 -34.56 -184.02
C SER A 304 -21.07 -34.10 -185.36
N LEU A 305 -19.83 -33.62 -185.39
CA LEU A 305 -19.12 -33.25 -186.62
C LEU A 305 -18.92 -34.45 -187.55
N GLU A 306 -18.58 -35.64 -187.03
CA GLU A 306 -18.56 -36.89 -187.79
C GLU A 306 -19.93 -37.23 -188.39
N LYS A 307 -21.02 -37.03 -187.63
CA LYS A 307 -22.41 -37.25 -188.07
C LYS A 307 -22.90 -36.19 -189.06
N GLU A 308 -22.26 -35.02 -189.14
CA GLU A 308 -22.52 -34.01 -190.17
C GLU A 308 -21.67 -34.24 -191.42
N LEU A 309 -20.42 -34.65 -191.25
CA LEU A 309 -19.48 -34.96 -192.34
C LEU A 309 -19.96 -36.17 -193.16
N THR A 310 -20.51 -37.20 -192.49
CA THR A 310 -21.18 -38.33 -193.18
C THR A 310 -22.43 -37.90 -193.94
N LYS A 311 -23.32 -37.07 -193.36
CA LYS A 311 -24.50 -36.51 -194.07
C LYS A 311 -24.11 -35.66 -195.28
N ALA A 312 -23.04 -34.87 -195.17
CA ALA A 312 -22.51 -34.09 -196.28
C ALA A 312 -21.98 -35.01 -197.40
N GLN A 313 -21.24 -36.06 -197.06
CA GLN A 313 -20.74 -37.05 -198.03
C GLN A 313 -21.85 -37.81 -198.77
N ASP A 314 -22.96 -38.14 -198.09
CA ASP A 314 -24.11 -38.79 -198.74
C ASP A 314 -24.90 -37.82 -199.63
N SER A 315 -25.02 -36.53 -199.24
CA SER A 315 -25.64 -35.51 -200.09
C SER A 315 -24.90 -35.29 -201.42
N LEU A 316 -23.59 -35.54 -201.46
CA LEU A 316 -22.75 -35.43 -202.66
C LEU A 316 -22.93 -36.61 -203.65
N ARG A 317 -23.60 -37.70 -203.23
CA ARG A 317 -23.71 -38.95 -204.01
C ARG A 317 -25.04 -39.16 -204.74
N LEU A 318 -26.04 -38.32 -204.47
CA LEU A 318 -27.40 -38.46 -205.03
C LEU A 318 -27.73 -37.43 -206.13
N ALA A 319 -26.76 -36.63 -206.58
CA ALA A 319 -26.96 -35.53 -207.53
C ALA A 319 -26.43 -35.80 -208.96
N THR A 320 -26.11 -37.06 -209.32
CA THR A 320 -25.59 -37.42 -210.64
C THR A 320 -26.44 -38.48 -211.35
N THR A 321 -26.68 -38.27 -212.65
CA THR A 321 -27.63 -39.01 -213.53
C THR A 321 -29.11 -38.74 -213.18
N VAL A 322 -30.02 -38.32 -214.08
CA VAL A 322 -30.04 -38.04 -215.54
C VAL A 322 -30.88 -36.75 -215.71
N ALA A 323 -30.58 -35.74 -216.53
CA ALA A 323 -30.38 -35.81 -217.98
C ALA A 323 -29.45 -34.73 -218.60
N ALA A 324 -29.11 -34.98 -219.88
CA ALA A 324 -28.30 -34.22 -220.84
C ALA A 324 -28.75 -32.76 -221.12
N ALA A 325 -27.97 -31.86 -221.75
CA ALA A 325 -26.53 -31.70 -222.07
C ALA A 325 -26.37 -30.40 -222.94
N PRO A 326 -25.18 -29.94 -223.36
CA PRO A 326 -23.79 -30.20 -222.91
C PRO A 326 -23.23 -28.92 -222.21
N ASP A 327 -22.01 -28.36 -222.31
CA ASP A 327 -20.74 -28.66 -223.02
C ASP A 327 -19.55 -27.90 -222.39
N ALA A 328 -18.34 -28.07 -222.97
CA ALA A 328 -17.16 -27.20 -222.98
C ALA A 328 -16.32 -26.94 -221.68
N ALA A 329 -15.08 -27.45 -221.75
CA ALA A 329 -13.83 -26.91 -221.17
C ALA A 329 -13.45 -27.15 -219.67
N GLU A 330 -12.82 -28.32 -219.41
CA GLU A 330 -11.37 -28.48 -219.05
C GLU A 330 -10.64 -27.56 -218.02
N PRO A 331 -9.50 -28.00 -217.40
CA PRO A 331 -9.17 -29.31 -216.78
C PRO A 331 -8.20 -29.18 -215.55
N LYS A 332 -7.53 -30.30 -215.17
CA LYS A 332 -6.28 -30.43 -214.33
C LYS A 332 -6.46 -30.33 -212.80
N LYS A 333 -5.96 -31.29 -211.99
CA LYS A 333 -4.56 -31.60 -211.54
C LYS A 333 -3.96 -30.48 -210.67
N THR A 334 -3.22 -30.78 -209.59
CA THR A 334 -2.61 -32.05 -209.14
C THR A 334 -3.07 -32.48 -207.76
#